data_AF-A0A9E4IY71-F1
#
_entry.id   AF-A0A9E4IY71-F1
#
_cell.length_a   1.000
_cell.length_b   1.000
_cell.length_c   1.000
_cell.angle_alpha   90.00
_cell.angle_beta   90.00
_cell.angle_gamma   90.00
#
_symmetry.space_group_name_H-M   'P 1'
#
loop_
_entity.id
_entity.type
_entity.pdbx_description
1 polymer ?
#
loop_
_entity_poly.entity_id
_entity_poly.type
_entity_poly.pdbx_seq_one_letter_code
_entity_poly.pdbx_strand_id
1 'polypeptide(L)'
;MNAKRGELEQLRAQAAAPAEGEEAEALTARVDALDEEIGADGEAFQQKLVNYINEAEWELDGEMNEEQRAAFGMMSGEQMYLAHEYVVKGGDYRRAIEMNDPDNPDLAARIAEYEADRYITAERLAEVKRGMTEAEVEGVLGKPFHSYVRNFSEEKVFAWFYPKDPEQHGSGAAVGVFFNESDRKVYRTDPNAVEGKDEEE
;
A
#
# COMPACT_ATOMS: atom_id res chain seq x y z
N MET A 1 17.48 -5.90 -10.12
CA MET A 1 16.10 -5.64 -9.67
C MET A 1 16.03 -5.47 -8.14
N ASN A 2 16.35 -6.49 -7.34
CA ASN A 2 16.26 -6.41 -5.86
C ASN A 2 17.08 -5.26 -5.22
N ALA A 3 18.30 -4.99 -5.71
CA ALA A 3 19.09 -3.87 -5.21
C ALA A 3 18.43 -2.50 -5.47
N LYS A 4 17.82 -2.30 -6.66
CA LYS A 4 17.09 -1.08 -7.00
C LYS A 4 15.85 -0.92 -6.11
N ARG A 5 15.11 -2.01 -5.86
CA ARG A 5 13.95 -2.01 -4.94
C ARG A 5 14.35 -1.60 -3.52
N GLY A 6 15.45 -2.14 -2.99
CA GLY A 6 15.97 -1.74 -1.68
C GLY A 6 16.45 -0.28 -1.64
N GLU A 7 17.05 0.22 -2.73
CA GLU A 7 17.40 1.64 -2.85
C GLU A 7 16.14 2.52 -2.84
N LEU A 8 15.10 2.12 -3.57
CA LEU A 8 13.83 2.85 -3.62
C LEU A 8 13.19 2.96 -2.23
N GLU A 9 13.16 1.88 -1.45
CA GLU A 9 12.65 1.92 -0.07
C GLU A 9 13.44 2.89 0.82
N GLN A 10 14.77 2.91 0.68
CA GLN A 10 15.62 3.85 1.42
C GLN A 10 15.37 5.30 1.01
N LEU A 11 15.19 5.56 -0.28
CA LEU A 11 14.89 6.90 -0.79
C LEU A 11 13.50 7.36 -0.35
N ARG A 12 12.51 6.47 -0.35
CA ARG A 12 11.16 6.76 0.18
C ARG A 12 11.19 7.07 1.68
N ALA A 13 11.95 6.30 2.46
CA ALA A 13 12.13 6.56 3.89
C ALA A 13 12.81 7.92 4.15
N GLN A 14 13.79 8.30 3.31
CA GLN A 14 14.40 9.62 3.36
C GLN A 14 13.41 10.73 2.98
N ALA A 15 12.58 10.50 1.96
CA ALA A 15 11.58 11.46 1.50
C ALA A 15 10.45 11.69 2.52
N ALA A 16 10.19 10.71 3.38
CA ALA A 16 9.23 10.83 4.48
C ALA A 16 9.75 11.70 5.65
N ALA A 17 11.05 11.99 5.71
CA ALA A 17 11.60 12.91 6.70
C ALA A 17 11.28 14.36 6.32
N PRO A 18 11.10 15.26 7.31
CA PRO A 18 10.84 16.68 7.03
C PRO A 18 12.05 17.32 6.34
N ALA A 19 11.94 17.48 5.02
CA ALA A 19 12.85 18.22 4.16
C ALA A 19 12.05 19.30 3.42
N GLU A 20 12.64 20.47 3.21
CA GLU A 20 11.98 21.60 2.53
C GLU A 20 12.84 22.12 1.37
N GLY A 21 12.20 22.67 0.36
CA GLY A 21 12.87 23.32 -0.77
C GLY A 21 13.47 22.35 -1.80
N GLU A 22 14.54 22.79 -2.47
CA GLU A 22 15.13 22.09 -3.63
C GLU A 22 15.61 20.66 -3.30
N GLU A 23 16.04 20.40 -2.07
CA GLU A 23 16.48 19.07 -1.64
C GLU A 23 15.31 18.07 -1.59
N ALA A 24 14.15 18.51 -1.11
CA ALA A 24 12.95 17.68 -1.09
C ALA A 24 12.46 17.41 -2.53
N GLU A 25 12.44 18.42 -3.38
CA GLU A 25 12.05 18.28 -4.79
C GLU A 25 12.99 17.32 -5.55
N ALA A 26 14.31 17.44 -5.35
CA ALA A 26 15.29 16.56 -5.98
C ALA A 26 15.15 15.11 -5.49
N LEU A 27 14.86 14.91 -4.20
CA LEU A 27 14.65 13.59 -3.62
C LEU A 27 13.39 12.94 -4.16
N THR A 28 12.28 13.68 -4.23
CA THR A 28 11.02 13.22 -4.85
C THR A 28 11.24 12.83 -6.31
N ALA A 29 11.90 13.69 -7.10
CA ALA A 29 12.19 13.39 -8.50
C ALA A 29 13.04 12.13 -8.69
N ARG A 30 13.99 11.87 -7.76
CA ARG A 30 14.79 10.65 -7.79
C ARG A 30 13.98 9.41 -7.41
N VAL A 31 13.08 9.53 -6.43
CA VAL A 31 12.13 8.46 -6.09
C VAL A 31 11.29 8.13 -7.33
N ASP A 32 10.67 9.13 -7.95
CA ASP A 32 9.79 8.95 -9.11
C ASP A 32 10.52 8.30 -10.30
N ALA A 33 11.74 8.76 -10.60
CA ALA A 33 12.53 8.20 -11.70
C ALA A 33 12.93 6.74 -11.45
N LEU A 34 13.39 6.41 -10.24
CA LEU A 34 13.78 5.03 -9.90
C LEU A 34 12.56 4.11 -9.85
N ASP A 35 11.43 4.64 -9.41
CA ASP A 35 10.15 3.95 -9.37
C ASP A 35 9.65 3.57 -10.76
N GLU A 36 9.66 4.52 -11.70
CA GLU A 36 9.32 4.29 -13.11
C GLU A 36 10.25 3.25 -13.75
N GLU A 37 11.55 3.34 -13.49
CA GLU A 37 12.55 2.38 -13.98
C GLU A 37 12.29 0.96 -13.45
N ILE A 38 12.02 0.81 -12.15
CA ILE A 38 11.71 -0.50 -11.54
C ILE A 38 10.40 -1.05 -12.08
N GLY A 39 9.38 -0.20 -12.29
CA GLY A 39 8.11 -0.60 -12.88
C GLY A 39 8.29 -1.16 -14.30
N ALA A 40 9.01 -0.44 -15.16
CA ALA A 40 9.29 -0.87 -16.53
C ALA A 40 10.14 -2.15 -16.59
N ASP A 41 11.20 -2.22 -15.76
CA ASP A 41 12.04 -3.42 -15.64
C ASP A 41 11.22 -4.64 -15.17
N GLY A 42 10.32 -4.42 -14.19
CA GLY A 42 9.43 -5.44 -13.62
C GLY A 42 8.42 -5.98 -14.64
N GLU A 43 7.72 -5.10 -15.36
CA GLU A 43 6.76 -5.51 -16.40
C GLU A 43 7.46 -6.31 -17.51
N ALA A 44 8.63 -5.83 -17.98
CA ALA A 44 9.40 -6.52 -18.99
C ALA A 44 9.91 -7.90 -18.52
N PHE A 45 10.30 -8.00 -17.24
CA PHE A 45 10.71 -9.27 -16.63
C PHE A 45 9.53 -10.24 -16.50
N GLN A 46 8.39 -9.78 -15.97
CA GLN A 46 7.19 -10.59 -15.81
C GLN A 46 6.70 -11.13 -17.15
N GLN A 47 6.66 -10.29 -18.19
CA GLN A 47 6.26 -10.72 -19.54
C GLN A 47 7.18 -11.81 -20.08
N LYS A 48 8.50 -11.66 -19.91
CA LYS A 48 9.48 -12.68 -20.33
C LYS A 48 9.31 -13.98 -19.54
N LEU A 49 9.10 -13.89 -18.23
CA LEU A 49 8.95 -15.05 -17.36
C LEU A 49 7.67 -15.84 -17.69
N VAL A 50 6.56 -15.13 -17.89
CA VAL A 50 5.29 -15.76 -18.30
C VAL A 50 5.45 -16.46 -19.65
N ASN A 51 6.09 -15.81 -20.63
CA ASN A 51 6.35 -16.45 -21.92
C ASN A 51 7.23 -17.69 -21.78
N TYR A 52 8.31 -17.60 -21.01
CA TYR A 52 9.21 -18.72 -20.75
C TYR A 52 8.47 -19.91 -20.11
N ILE A 53 7.64 -19.67 -19.09
CA ILE A 53 6.85 -20.74 -18.43
C ILE A 53 5.85 -21.36 -19.41
N ASN A 54 5.14 -20.53 -20.19
CA ASN A 54 4.16 -21.01 -21.16
C ASN A 54 4.80 -21.81 -22.32
N GLU A 55 6.01 -21.46 -22.72
CA GLU A 55 6.76 -22.13 -23.80
C GLU A 55 7.49 -23.39 -23.34
N ALA A 56 7.68 -23.59 -22.03
CA ALA A 56 8.49 -24.67 -21.50
C ALA A 56 7.84 -26.07 -21.56
N GLU A 57 6.57 -26.16 -21.98
CA GLU A 57 5.78 -27.42 -22.12
C GLU A 57 5.88 -28.33 -20.88
N TRP A 58 5.94 -27.72 -19.69
CA TRP A 58 6.14 -28.44 -18.44
C TRP A 58 4.95 -29.32 -18.04
N GLU A 59 5.24 -30.57 -17.66
CA GLU A 59 4.32 -31.42 -16.90
C GLU A 59 4.20 -30.87 -15.47
N LEU A 60 2.97 -30.50 -15.07
CA LEU A 60 2.66 -29.90 -13.77
C LEU A 60 2.08 -30.90 -12.76
N ASP A 61 1.97 -32.17 -13.14
CA ASP A 61 1.50 -33.26 -12.30
C ASP A 61 2.66 -33.92 -11.54
N GLY A 62 2.86 -33.50 -10.29
CA GLY A 62 3.84 -34.09 -9.39
C GLY A 62 4.70 -33.04 -8.69
N GLU A 63 5.84 -33.47 -8.14
CA GLU A 63 6.80 -32.56 -7.52
C GLU A 63 7.51 -31.72 -8.58
N MET A 64 7.50 -30.39 -8.39
CA MET A 64 8.23 -29.48 -9.27
C MET A 64 9.73 -29.79 -9.27
N ASN A 65 10.33 -29.81 -10.45
CA ASN A 65 11.77 -29.85 -10.61
C ASN A 65 12.41 -28.50 -10.19
N GLU A 66 13.74 -28.43 -10.18
CA GLU A 66 14.46 -27.23 -9.75
C GLU A 66 14.17 -26.01 -10.63
N GLU A 67 14.06 -26.19 -11.94
CA GLU A 67 13.81 -25.13 -12.92
C GLU A 67 12.39 -24.56 -12.77
N GLN A 68 11.39 -25.43 -12.65
CA GLN A 68 10.00 -25.08 -12.36
C GLN A 68 9.92 -24.29 -11.05
N ARG A 69 10.51 -24.81 -9.97
CA ARG A 69 10.51 -24.14 -8.66
C ARG A 69 11.17 -22.78 -8.70
N ALA A 70 12.28 -22.64 -9.45
CA ALA A 70 12.95 -21.36 -9.62
C ALA A 70 12.07 -20.35 -10.38
N ALA A 71 11.42 -20.77 -11.47
CA ALA A 71 10.57 -19.88 -12.27
C ALA A 71 9.31 -19.44 -11.52
N PHE A 72 8.61 -20.36 -10.84
CA PHE A 72 7.47 -20.00 -9.99
C PHE A 72 7.91 -19.15 -8.80
N GLY A 73 9.07 -19.44 -8.20
CA GLY A 73 9.65 -18.59 -7.15
C GLY A 73 9.94 -17.16 -7.62
N MET A 74 10.43 -16.98 -8.86
CA MET A 74 10.58 -15.65 -9.46
C MET A 74 9.23 -14.96 -9.67
N MET A 75 8.20 -15.71 -10.11
CA MET A 75 6.87 -15.15 -10.34
C MET A 75 6.23 -14.68 -9.03
N SER A 76 6.24 -15.51 -8.00
CA SER A 76 5.69 -15.11 -6.69
C SER A 76 6.49 -13.97 -6.07
N GLY A 77 7.80 -13.88 -6.33
CA GLY A 77 8.63 -12.74 -5.92
C GLY A 77 8.16 -11.41 -6.53
N GLU A 78 7.77 -11.41 -7.81
CA GLU A 78 7.20 -10.23 -8.47
C GLU A 78 5.80 -9.90 -7.94
N GLN A 79 4.97 -10.93 -7.69
CA GLN A 79 3.64 -10.74 -7.08
C GLN A 79 3.75 -10.13 -5.68
N MET A 80 4.71 -10.59 -4.87
CA MET A 80 4.96 -10.04 -3.54
C MET A 80 5.39 -8.58 -3.59
N TYR A 81 6.26 -8.22 -4.53
CA TYR A 81 6.63 -6.81 -4.74
C TYR A 81 5.41 -5.96 -5.15
N LEU A 82 4.60 -6.46 -6.08
CA LEU A 82 3.43 -5.72 -6.57
C LEU A 82 2.34 -5.57 -5.49
N ALA A 83 2.11 -6.60 -4.67
CA ALA A 83 1.21 -6.54 -3.52
C ALA A 83 1.65 -5.46 -2.54
N HIS A 84 2.95 -5.38 -2.25
CA HIS A 84 3.52 -4.33 -1.42
C HIS A 84 3.32 -2.93 -2.01
N GLU A 85 3.50 -2.77 -3.32
CA GLU A 85 3.28 -1.47 -3.97
C GLU A 85 1.82 -1.02 -3.91
N TYR A 86 0.84 -1.92 -4.02
CA TYR A 86 -0.58 -1.57 -3.83
C TYR A 86 -0.85 -0.99 -2.44
N VAL A 87 -0.20 -1.53 -1.40
CA VAL A 87 -0.32 -1.01 -0.04
C VAL A 87 0.43 0.31 0.11
N VAL A 88 1.73 0.33 -0.16
CA VAL A 88 2.59 1.49 0.14
C VAL A 88 2.24 2.71 -0.70
N LYS A 89 1.99 2.54 -2.01
CA LYS A 89 1.64 3.66 -2.88
C LYS A 89 0.16 3.97 -2.91
N GLY A 90 -0.66 2.92 -2.83
CA GLY A 90 -2.08 3.00 -3.16
C GLY A 90 -2.99 3.01 -1.94
N GLY A 91 -2.52 2.56 -0.77
CA GLY A 91 -3.41 2.22 0.34
C GLY A 91 -4.42 1.12 -0.01
N ASP A 92 -4.18 0.36 -1.10
CA ASP A 92 -5.12 -0.61 -1.65
C ASP A 92 -4.83 -2.01 -1.09
N TYR A 93 -5.09 -2.15 0.20
CA TYR A 93 -4.96 -3.43 0.91
C TYR A 93 -5.79 -4.54 0.27
N ARG A 94 -6.98 -4.20 -0.26
CA ARG A 94 -7.83 -5.19 -0.94
C ARG A 94 -7.11 -5.79 -2.13
N ARG A 95 -6.53 -4.94 -2.99
CA ARG A 95 -5.83 -5.42 -4.17
C ARG A 95 -4.58 -6.22 -3.83
N ALA A 96 -3.87 -5.86 -2.77
CA ALA A 96 -2.73 -6.63 -2.27
C ALA A 96 -3.13 -8.02 -1.75
N ILE A 97 -4.22 -8.12 -1.00
CA ILE A 97 -4.75 -9.38 -0.45
C ILE A 97 -5.25 -10.31 -1.57
N GLU A 98 -5.85 -9.75 -2.63
CA GLU A 98 -6.26 -10.52 -3.82
C GLU A 98 -5.10 -11.22 -4.54
N MET A 99 -3.84 -10.83 -4.28
CA MET A 99 -2.65 -11.44 -4.90
C MET A 99 -2.19 -12.74 -4.24
N ASN A 100 -2.98 -13.31 -3.31
CA ASN A 100 -2.58 -14.50 -2.56
C ASN A 100 -2.23 -15.69 -3.45
N ASP A 101 -1.08 -16.29 -3.14
CA ASP A 101 -0.59 -17.53 -3.73
C ASP A 101 -0.42 -18.56 -2.60
N PRO A 102 -1.35 -19.54 -2.46
CA PRO A 102 -1.30 -20.53 -1.39
C PRO A 102 -0.04 -21.38 -1.38
N ASP A 103 0.64 -21.51 -2.53
CA ASP A 103 1.85 -22.30 -2.69
C ASP A 103 3.11 -21.49 -2.31
N ASN A 104 2.96 -20.19 -1.99
CA ASN A 104 4.03 -19.33 -1.51
C ASN A 104 3.80 -18.91 -0.04
N PRO A 105 4.50 -19.54 0.92
CA PRO A 105 4.32 -19.23 2.34
C PRO A 105 4.78 -17.82 2.73
N ASP A 106 5.76 -17.24 2.03
CA ASP A 106 6.25 -15.89 2.30
C ASP A 106 5.23 -14.82 1.87
N LEU A 107 4.59 -15.01 0.71
CA LEU A 107 3.51 -14.15 0.24
C LEU A 107 2.27 -14.28 1.13
N ALA A 108 1.93 -15.51 1.55
CA ALA A 108 0.84 -15.74 2.50
C ALA A 108 1.08 -15.02 3.84
N ALA A 109 2.30 -15.08 4.39
CA ALA A 109 2.67 -14.34 5.61
C ALA A 109 2.52 -12.82 5.42
N ARG A 110 2.97 -12.29 4.29
CA ARG A 110 2.84 -10.86 3.98
C ARG A 110 1.38 -10.41 3.83
N ILE A 111 0.52 -11.26 3.26
CA ILE A 111 -0.91 -10.96 3.14
C ILE A 111 -1.59 -10.95 4.50
N ALA A 112 -1.21 -11.84 5.41
CA ALA A 112 -1.72 -11.81 6.78
C ALA A 112 -1.35 -10.50 7.51
N GLU A 113 -0.15 -9.96 7.27
CA GLU A 113 0.23 -8.62 7.76
C GLU A 113 -0.71 -7.54 7.18
N TYR A 114 -0.99 -7.57 5.88
CA TYR A 114 -1.92 -6.62 5.24
C TYR A 114 -3.36 -6.75 5.75
N GLU A 115 -3.84 -7.95 6.04
CA GLU A 115 -5.15 -8.18 6.64
C GLU A 115 -5.27 -7.58 8.04
N ALA A 116 -4.18 -7.62 8.83
CA ALA A 116 -4.13 -7.00 10.14
C ALA A 116 -4.03 -5.47 10.06
N ASP A 117 -3.24 -4.96 9.10
CA ASP A 117 -2.93 -3.53 9.00
C ASP A 117 -4.00 -2.70 8.28
N ARG A 118 -4.88 -3.32 7.49
CA ARG A 118 -5.90 -2.61 6.68
C ARG A 118 -6.92 -1.82 7.51
N TYR A 119 -7.09 -2.17 8.79
CA TYR A 119 -8.03 -1.51 9.69
C TYR A 119 -7.30 -0.68 10.73
N ILE A 120 -7.71 0.59 10.86
CA ILE A 120 -7.09 1.51 11.82
C ILE A 120 -7.71 1.31 13.21
N THR A 121 -6.84 1.04 14.19
CA THR A 121 -7.24 0.96 15.59
C THR A 121 -7.33 2.34 16.24
N ALA A 122 -8.02 2.41 17.38
CA ALA A 122 -8.12 3.65 18.15
C ALA A 122 -6.75 4.13 18.66
N GLU A 123 -5.86 3.20 19.02
CA GLU A 123 -4.50 3.50 19.48
C GLU A 123 -3.68 4.14 18.37
N ARG A 124 -3.70 3.58 17.15
CA ARG A 124 -3.01 4.14 15.99
C ARG A 124 -3.56 5.52 15.61
N LEU A 125 -4.88 5.71 15.65
CA LEU A 125 -5.49 7.01 15.38
C LEU A 125 -5.09 8.07 16.43
N ALA A 126 -4.92 7.68 17.69
CA ALA A 126 -4.52 8.59 18.77
C ALA A 126 -3.10 9.15 18.61
N GLU A 127 -2.25 8.49 17.80
CA GLU A 127 -0.93 9.00 17.44
C GLU A 127 -1.01 10.20 16.48
N VAL A 128 -2.10 10.33 15.72
CA VAL A 128 -2.33 11.45 14.82
C VAL A 128 -2.76 12.70 15.60
N LYS A 129 -1.95 13.75 15.50
CA LYS A 129 -2.13 15.00 16.25
C LYS A 129 -2.45 16.15 15.32
N ARG A 130 -3.22 17.11 15.85
CA ARG A 130 -3.47 18.39 15.17
C ARG A 130 -2.15 19.05 14.79
N GLY A 131 -2.06 19.52 13.55
CA GLY A 131 -0.88 20.18 13.00
C GLY A 131 0.08 19.24 12.25
N MET A 132 -0.11 17.92 12.31
CA MET A 132 0.64 16.97 11.48
C MET A 132 0.37 17.22 9.99
N THR A 133 1.40 17.05 9.18
CA THR A 133 1.36 17.04 7.71
C THR A 133 0.83 15.72 7.18
N GLU A 134 0.45 15.67 5.90
CA GLU A 134 0.06 14.42 5.24
C GLU A 134 1.15 13.35 5.33
N ALA A 135 2.42 13.71 5.14
CA ALA A 135 3.55 12.77 5.24
C ALA A 135 3.70 12.19 6.65
N GLU A 136 3.52 13.01 7.70
CA GLU A 136 3.52 12.53 9.08
C GLU A 136 2.34 11.61 9.36
N VAL A 137 1.16 11.88 8.79
CA VAL A 137 0.00 10.99 8.92
C VAL A 137 0.20 9.68 8.15
N GLU A 138 0.76 9.72 6.95
CA GLU A 138 1.13 8.51 6.19
C GLU A 138 2.15 7.66 6.96
N GLY A 139 3.11 8.28 7.66
CA GLY A 139 4.05 7.56 8.51
C GLY A 139 3.42 6.81 9.70
N VAL A 140 2.24 7.24 10.14
CA VAL A 140 1.51 6.64 11.29
C VAL A 140 0.44 5.65 10.83
N LEU A 141 -0.41 6.08 9.89
CA LEU A 141 -1.59 5.33 9.45
C LEU A 141 -1.38 4.58 8.13
N GLY A 142 -0.33 4.91 7.38
CA GLY A 142 -0.21 4.52 5.99
C GLY A 142 -1.02 5.43 5.06
N LYS A 143 -0.80 5.25 3.77
CA LYS A 143 -1.47 6.01 2.73
C LYS A 143 -2.94 5.60 2.62
N PRO A 144 -3.90 6.55 2.55
CA PRO A 144 -5.28 6.18 2.34
C PRO A 144 -5.49 5.67 0.91
N PHE A 145 -6.48 4.80 0.72
CA PHE A 145 -6.94 4.50 -0.62
C PHE A 145 -7.51 5.76 -1.27
N HIS A 146 -7.11 6.06 -2.51
CA HIS A 146 -7.48 7.32 -3.18
C HIS A 146 -9.01 7.54 -3.23
N SER A 147 -9.80 6.46 -3.35
CA SER A 147 -11.25 6.53 -3.37
C SER A 147 -11.86 6.88 -2.01
N TYR A 148 -11.07 6.90 -0.94
CA TYR A 148 -11.44 7.28 0.43
C TYR A 148 -10.94 8.68 0.80
N VAL A 149 -10.44 9.44 -0.16
CA VAL A 149 -10.17 10.88 0.01
C VAL A 149 -11.39 11.68 -0.44
N ARG A 150 -11.82 12.66 0.37
CA ARG A 150 -12.96 13.53 0.08
C ARG A 150 -12.61 14.99 0.34
N ASN A 151 -13.09 15.88 -0.53
CA ASN A 151 -12.96 17.32 -0.36
C ASN A 151 -14.30 17.92 0.08
N PHE A 152 -14.25 18.81 1.07
CA PHE A 152 -15.40 19.53 1.62
C PHE A 152 -15.17 21.03 1.42
N SER A 153 -15.46 21.51 0.20
CA SER A 153 -15.11 22.87 -0.23
C SER A 153 -15.78 23.98 0.59
N GLU A 154 -16.97 23.75 1.15
CA GLU A 154 -17.65 24.73 2.00
C GLU A 154 -16.88 24.98 3.32
N GLU A 155 -16.27 23.93 3.84
CA GLU A 155 -15.48 23.95 5.07
C GLU A 155 -13.99 24.24 4.82
N LYS A 156 -13.57 24.25 3.54
CA LYS A 156 -12.15 24.37 3.11
C LYS A 156 -11.25 23.32 3.76
N VAL A 157 -11.77 22.10 3.84
CA VAL A 157 -11.05 20.94 4.38
C VAL A 157 -11.15 19.77 3.41
N PHE A 158 -10.17 18.88 3.46
CA PHE A 158 -10.28 17.55 2.87
C PHE A 158 -10.08 16.50 3.96
N ALA A 159 -10.64 15.32 3.77
CA ALA A 159 -10.55 14.23 4.73
C ALA A 159 -10.07 12.94 4.08
N TRP A 160 -9.29 12.20 4.86
CA TRP A 160 -8.88 10.83 4.58
C TRP A 160 -9.70 9.90 5.45
N PHE A 161 -10.36 8.94 4.83
CA PHE A 161 -11.12 7.91 5.53
C PHE A 161 -10.37 6.60 5.50
N TYR A 162 -10.29 5.95 6.66
CA TYR A 162 -9.70 4.62 6.79
C TYR A 162 -10.75 3.65 7.35
N PRO A 163 -10.92 2.48 6.73
CA PRO A 163 -11.92 1.52 7.17
C PRO A 163 -11.59 0.99 8.57
N LYS A 164 -12.65 0.66 9.31
CA LYS A 164 -12.58 -0.05 10.58
C LYS A 164 -12.95 -1.51 10.37
N ASP A 165 -12.63 -2.33 11.37
CA ASP A 165 -13.01 -3.75 11.37
C ASP A 165 -14.55 -3.91 11.29
N PRO A 166 -15.08 -4.52 10.22
CA PRO A 166 -16.52 -4.69 10.06
C PRO A 166 -17.13 -5.60 11.12
N GLU A 167 -16.38 -6.56 11.70
CA GLU A 167 -16.89 -7.44 12.76
C GLU A 167 -17.16 -6.67 14.06
N GLN A 168 -16.41 -5.59 14.30
CA GLN A 168 -16.51 -4.78 15.52
C GLN A 168 -17.37 -3.53 15.35
N HIS A 169 -17.49 -3.02 14.12
CA HIS A 169 -18.05 -1.68 13.87
C HIS A 169 -19.14 -1.64 12.79
N GLY A 170 -19.45 -2.78 12.16
CA GLY A 170 -20.40 -2.84 11.06
C GLY A 170 -19.77 -2.46 9.71
N SER A 171 -20.41 -2.88 8.63
CA SER A 171 -19.90 -2.70 7.28
C SER A 171 -19.85 -1.24 6.89
N GLY A 172 -18.71 -0.80 6.34
CA GLY A 172 -18.50 0.57 5.87
C GLY A 172 -18.14 1.59 6.96
N ALA A 173 -17.96 1.16 8.22
CA ALA A 173 -17.46 2.03 9.28
C ALA A 173 -16.05 2.56 8.97
N ALA A 174 -15.80 3.83 9.28
CA ALA A 174 -14.50 4.45 9.02
C ALA A 174 -14.11 5.49 10.06
N VAL A 175 -12.80 5.59 10.32
CA VAL A 175 -12.20 6.74 10.99
C VAL A 175 -11.89 7.83 9.95
N GLY A 176 -11.89 9.09 10.38
CA GLY A 176 -11.60 10.24 9.54
C GLY A 176 -10.46 11.08 10.08
N VAL A 177 -9.52 11.45 9.20
CA VAL A 177 -8.50 12.47 9.45
C VAL A 177 -8.79 13.67 8.54
N PHE A 178 -9.01 14.84 9.13
CA PHE A 178 -9.39 16.04 8.40
C PHE A 178 -8.23 17.03 8.36
N PHE A 179 -7.95 17.58 7.18
CA PHE A 179 -6.87 18.51 6.90
C PHE A 179 -7.42 19.84 6.42
N ASN A 180 -6.80 20.95 6.81
CA ASN A 180 -7.12 22.24 6.20
C ASN A 180 -6.56 22.29 4.77
N GLU A 181 -7.33 22.82 3.82
CA GLU A 181 -6.82 23.00 2.44
C GLU A 181 -5.71 24.04 2.35
N SER A 182 -5.67 25.02 3.26
CA SER A 182 -4.72 26.14 3.19
C SER A 182 -3.28 25.77 3.55
N ASP A 183 -3.09 24.93 4.57
CA ASP A 183 -1.77 24.54 5.08
C ASP A 183 -1.52 23.03 5.00
N ARG A 184 -2.51 22.25 4.53
CA ARG A 184 -2.47 20.79 4.39
C ARG A 184 -2.11 20.07 5.69
N LYS A 185 -2.47 20.66 6.84
CA LYS A 185 -2.23 20.09 8.17
C LYS A 185 -3.51 19.57 8.80
N VAL A 186 -3.37 18.53 9.62
CA VAL A 186 -4.46 17.93 10.39
C VAL A 186 -5.13 19.00 11.25
N TYR A 187 -6.41 19.19 11.00
CA TYR A 187 -7.30 20.05 11.77
C TYR A 187 -7.99 19.27 12.91
N ARG A 188 -8.50 18.06 12.61
CA ARG A 188 -9.14 17.16 13.59
C ARG A 188 -9.06 15.70 13.13
N THR A 189 -9.25 14.79 14.08
CA THR A 189 -9.52 13.37 13.84
C THR A 189 -10.89 12.99 14.40
N ASP A 190 -11.53 12.00 13.79
CA ASP A 190 -12.82 11.46 14.23
C ASP A 190 -12.80 9.93 14.17
N PRO A 191 -12.86 9.21 15.32
CA PRO A 191 -12.84 7.75 15.35
C PRO A 191 -14.11 7.08 14.81
N ASN A 192 -15.17 7.85 14.56
CA ASN A 192 -16.46 7.37 14.06
C ASN A 192 -16.99 8.29 12.94
N ALA A 193 -16.09 8.74 12.06
CA ALA A 193 -16.44 9.66 10.99
C ALA A 193 -17.49 9.11 10.00
N VAL A 194 -17.54 7.78 9.87
CA VAL A 194 -18.62 7.07 9.17
C VAL A 194 -19.11 5.94 10.08
N GLU A 195 -20.41 5.94 10.38
CA GLU A 195 -21.06 4.85 11.10
C GLU A 195 -21.22 3.64 10.17
N GLY A 196 -20.90 2.45 10.70
CA GLY A 196 -21.15 1.21 10.00
C GLY A 196 -22.63 0.88 9.95
N LYS A 197 -23.01 0.10 8.93
CA LYS A 197 -24.34 -0.50 8.88
C LYS A 197 -24.26 -1.93 9.38
N ASP A 198 -25.20 -2.31 10.23
CA ASP A 198 -25.45 -3.70 10.54
C ASP A 198 -25.92 -4.38 9.24
N GLU A 199 -25.36 -5.54 8.91
CA GLU A 199 -25.89 -6.35 7.81
C GLU A 199 -27.28 -6.85 8.24
N GLU A 200 -28.34 -6.31 7.64
CA GLU A 200 -29.67 -6.91 7.74
C GLU A 200 -29.62 -8.27 7.01
N GLU A 201 -29.64 -9.36 7.78
CA GLU A 201 -29.82 -10.75 7.28
C GLU A 201 -31.14 -10.95 6.52
#